data_AF-A0A6G3X136-F1
#
_entry.id   AF-A0A6G3X136-F1
#
_cell.length_a   1.000
_cell.length_b   1.000
_cell.length_c   1.000
_cell.angle_alpha   90.00
_cell.angle_beta   90.00
_cell.angle_gamma   90.00
#
_symmetry.space_group_name_H-M   'P 1'
#
loop_
_entity.id
_entity.type
_entity.pdbx_description
1 polymer ?
#
loop_
_entity_poly.entity_id
_entity_poly.type
_entity_poly.pdbx_seq_one_letter_code
_entity_poly.pdbx_strand_id
1 'polypeptide(L)'
;GRLGNEATFLYQLMARELGTNNLPDCSNMCHEASGRALQASLGTGKGTVDLKDWESADALFILGVNAASNAPRMLTALAEADRR
;
A
#
# COMPACT_ATOMS: atom_id res chain seq x y z
N GLY A 1 2.35 -10.47 2.21
CA GLY A 1 2.64 -9.74 0.96
C GLY A 1 2.61 -10.59 -0.31
N ARG A 2 3.18 -11.81 -0.32
CA ARG A 2 3.20 -12.68 -1.53
C ARG A 2 2.14 -13.77 -1.56
N LEU A 3 1.72 -14.25 -0.39
CA LEU A 3 0.68 -15.26 -0.26
C LEU A 3 -0.69 -14.64 -0.57
N GLY A 4 -1.61 -15.42 -1.16
CA GLY A 4 -2.99 -14.98 -1.40
C GLY A 4 -3.73 -14.63 -0.12
N ASN A 5 -4.84 -13.90 -0.23
CA ASN A 5 -5.60 -13.44 0.94
C ASN A 5 -6.18 -14.62 1.73
N GLU A 6 -6.72 -15.62 1.04
CA GLU A 6 -7.32 -16.82 1.62
C GLU A 6 -6.29 -17.65 2.38
N ALA A 7 -5.14 -17.90 1.76
CA ALA A 7 -4.07 -18.65 2.39
C ALA A 7 -3.43 -17.87 3.55
N THR A 8 -3.33 -16.54 3.45
CA THR A 8 -2.88 -15.68 4.56
C THR A 8 -3.86 -15.73 5.73
N PHE A 9 -5.17 -15.72 5.43
CA PHE A 9 -6.22 -15.87 6.43
C PHE A 9 -6.16 -17.21 7.15
N LEU A 10 -5.97 -18.33 6.43
CA LEU A 10 -5.83 -19.64 7.06
C LEU A 10 -4.53 -19.77 7.86
N TYR A 11 -3.41 -19.24 7.33
CA TYR A 11 -2.11 -19.29 8.01
C TYR A 11 -2.14 -18.56 9.35
N GLN A 12 -2.75 -17.36 9.39
CA GLN A 12 -2.85 -16.62 10.65
C GLN A 12 -3.73 -17.33 11.68
N LEU A 13 -4.78 -18.06 11.26
CA LEU A 13 -5.62 -18.85 12.16
C LEU A 13 -4.83 -20.02 12.74
N MET A 14 -4.12 -20.76 11.89
CA MET A 14 -3.30 -21.90 12.32
C MET A 14 -2.25 -21.46 13.35
N ALA A 15 -1.54 -20.35 13.12
CA ALA A 15 -0.55 -19.85 14.06
C ALA A 15 -1.17 -19.48 15.43
N ARG A 16 -2.38 -18.92 15.42
CA ARG A 16 -3.12 -18.58 16.65
C ARG A 16 -3.67 -19.82 17.36
N GLU A 17 -4.08 -20.85 16.63
CA GLU A 17 -4.46 -22.15 17.20
C GLU A 17 -3.28 -22.82 17.91
N LEU A 18 -2.06 -22.64 17.38
CA LEU A 18 -0.81 -23.06 18.03
C LEU A 18 -0.38 -22.14 19.21
N GLY A 19 -1.21 -21.15 19.58
CA GLY A 19 -1.03 -20.33 20.78
C GLY A 19 -0.13 -19.11 20.61
N THR A 20 0.16 -18.66 19.38
CA THR A 20 1.01 -17.47 19.15
C THR A 20 0.32 -16.40 18.32
N ASN A 21 0.58 -15.14 18.67
CA ASN A 21 0.19 -13.97 17.87
C ASN A 21 1.39 -13.36 17.12
N ASN A 22 2.57 -13.98 17.19
CA ASN A 22 3.79 -13.48 16.57
C ASN A 22 3.80 -13.79 15.06
N LEU A 23 3.29 -12.85 14.26
CA LEU A 23 3.14 -12.96 12.81
C LEU A 23 3.73 -11.72 12.10
N PRO A 24 5.06 -11.49 12.17
CA PRO A 24 5.68 -10.41 11.44
C PRO A 24 5.61 -10.68 9.93
N ASP A 25 5.30 -9.66 9.15
CA ASP A 25 5.29 -9.74 7.69
C ASP A 25 6.07 -8.59 7.05
N CYS A 26 6.17 -8.62 5.71
CA CYS A 26 6.88 -7.58 4.96
C CYS A 26 6.24 -6.18 5.09
N SER A 27 4.95 -6.11 5.41
CA SER A 27 4.25 -4.84 5.61
C SER A 27 4.69 -4.15 6.91
N ASN A 28 5.15 -4.89 7.92
CA ASN A 28 5.78 -4.28 9.11
C ASN A 28 6.98 -3.40 8.73
N MET A 29 7.80 -3.85 7.77
CA MET A 29 8.96 -3.08 7.34
C MET A 29 8.59 -1.93 6.38
N CYS A 30 7.63 -2.14 5.47
CA CYS A 30 7.40 -1.21 4.36
C CYS A 30 6.16 -0.30 4.51
N HIS A 31 5.16 -0.70 5.30
CA HIS A 31 3.85 -0.06 5.33
C HIS A 31 3.29 0.24 6.73
N GLU A 32 3.90 -0.27 7.81
CA GLU A 32 3.41 -0.03 9.18
C GLU A 32 3.51 1.46 9.56
N ALA A 33 4.63 2.11 9.26
CA ALA A 33 4.80 3.54 9.58
C ALA A 33 3.74 4.41 8.89
N SER A 34 3.50 4.21 7.59
CA SER A 34 2.44 4.90 6.86
C SER A 34 1.05 4.59 7.41
N GLY A 35 0.78 3.33 7.75
CA GLY A 35 -0.52 2.91 8.31
C GLY A 35 -0.81 3.59 9.64
N ARG A 36 0.18 3.69 10.54
CA ARG A 36 0.07 4.39 11.82
C ARG A 36 -0.21 5.89 11.63
N ALA A 37 0.55 6.54 10.74
CA ALA A 37 0.41 7.96 10.48
C ALA A 37 -0.96 8.30 9.84
N LEU A 38 -1.38 7.55 8.83
CA LEU A 38 -2.68 7.77 8.17
C LEU A 38 -3.85 7.46 9.11
N GLN A 39 -3.74 6.43 9.96
CA GLN A 39 -4.78 6.14 10.94
C GLN A 39 -4.98 7.29 11.93
N ALA A 40 -3.89 7.90 12.40
CA ALA A 40 -3.94 9.04 13.30
C ALA A 40 -4.50 10.31 12.63
N SER A 41 -4.18 10.53 11.35
CA SER A 41 -4.58 11.74 10.61
C SER A 41 -5.97 11.66 9.97
N LEU A 42 -6.36 10.49 9.44
CA LEU A 42 -7.53 10.31 8.57
C LEU A 42 -8.47 9.18 9.04
N GLY A 43 -8.12 8.44 10.10
CA GLY A 43 -8.93 7.33 10.61
C GLY A 43 -8.85 6.04 9.77
N THR A 44 -7.97 5.98 8.77
CA THR A 44 -7.71 4.79 7.96
C THR A 44 -6.22 4.60 7.72
N GLY A 45 -5.72 3.36 7.77
CA GLY A 45 -4.34 3.00 7.42
C GLY A 45 -4.14 2.63 5.94
N LYS A 46 -5.12 2.92 5.07
CA LYS A 46 -5.15 2.53 3.65
C LYS A 46 -5.02 3.75 2.74
N GLY A 47 -4.66 3.50 1.48
CA GLY A 47 -4.74 4.53 0.43
C GLY A 47 -6.16 5.05 0.28
N THR A 48 -6.30 6.34 -0.02
CA THR A 48 -7.57 7.06 -0.04
C THR A 48 -8.04 7.47 -1.43
N VAL A 49 -7.24 7.18 -2.46
CA VAL A 49 -7.49 7.58 -3.86
C VAL A 49 -7.13 6.45 -4.81
N ASP A 50 -7.77 6.46 -5.97
CA ASP A 50 -7.54 5.59 -7.11
C ASP A 50 -6.90 6.37 -8.27
N LEU A 51 -6.42 5.67 -9.31
CA LEU A 51 -5.83 6.33 -10.49
C LEU A 51 -6.81 7.25 -11.23
N LYS A 52 -8.12 6.94 -11.21
CA LYS A 52 -9.16 7.81 -11.79
C LYS A 52 -9.19 9.21 -11.16
N ASP A 53 -8.78 9.33 -9.89
CA ASP A 53 -8.78 10.61 -9.19
C ASP A 53 -7.65 11.52 -9.69
N TRP A 54 -6.71 11.00 -10.47
CA TRP A 54 -5.64 11.79 -11.10
C TRP A 54 -6.19 12.64 -12.25
N GLU A 55 -7.32 12.26 -12.87
CA GLU A 55 -7.96 13.01 -13.96
C GLU A 55 -8.47 14.38 -13.51
N SER A 56 -8.80 14.51 -12.22
CA SER A 56 -9.27 15.75 -11.59
C SER A 56 -8.18 16.50 -10.82
N ALA A 57 -6.95 15.97 -10.77
CA ALA A 57 -5.84 16.62 -10.10
C ALA A 57 -5.18 17.67 -11.00
N ASP A 58 -4.85 18.83 -10.42
CA ASP A 58 -4.10 19.89 -11.10
C ASP A 58 -2.60 19.83 -10.80
N ALA A 59 -2.20 19.09 -9.76
CA ALA A 59 -0.81 18.90 -9.38
C ALA A 59 -0.60 17.53 -8.72
N LEU A 60 0.53 16.87 -9.06
CA LEU A 60 0.97 15.62 -8.46
C LEU A 60 2.30 15.82 -7.75
N PHE A 61 2.37 15.48 -6.47
CA PHE A 61 3.59 15.54 -5.66
C PHE A 61 4.13 14.13 -5.41
N ILE A 62 5.31 13.83 -5.94
CA ILE A 62 5.94 12.51 -5.83
C ILE A 62 7.07 12.59 -4.80
N LEU A 63 6.89 11.94 -3.65
CA LEU A 63 7.83 11.98 -2.53
C LEU A 63 8.18 10.56 -2.07
N GLY A 64 9.46 10.29 -1.83
CA GLY A 64 9.91 9.03 -1.22
C GLY A 64 9.69 7.76 -2.08
N VAL A 65 9.45 7.90 -3.38
CA VAL A 65 9.22 6.79 -4.32
C VAL A 65 10.06 6.97 -5.58
N ASN A 66 10.64 5.86 -6.08
CA ASN A 66 11.30 5.81 -7.38
C ASN A 66 10.47 4.95 -8.35
N ALA A 67 9.43 5.56 -8.94
CA ALA A 67 8.45 4.88 -9.77
C ALA A 67 9.06 4.03 -10.90
N ALA A 68 10.19 4.46 -11.47
CA ALA A 68 10.84 3.74 -12.56
C ALA A 68 11.36 2.35 -12.18
N SER A 69 11.76 2.15 -10.92
CA SER A 69 12.31 0.86 -10.47
C SER A 69 11.33 0.05 -9.62
N ASN A 70 10.57 0.70 -8.74
CA ASN A 70 9.75 0.00 -7.75
C ASN A 70 8.27 -0.14 -8.15
N ALA A 71 7.78 0.69 -9.08
CA ALA A 71 6.42 0.65 -9.57
C ALA A 71 6.33 1.02 -11.07
N PRO A 72 6.97 0.28 -12.00
CA PRO A 72 7.10 0.71 -13.40
C PRO A 72 5.77 0.99 -14.11
N ARG A 73 4.68 0.32 -13.71
CA ARG A 73 3.33 0.58 -14.26
C ARG A 73 2.79 1.97 -13.91
N MET A 74 3.25 2.57 -12.81
CA MET A 74 2.91 3.93 -12.43
C MET A 74 3.44 4.96 -13.44
N LEU A 75 4.53 4.65 -14.17
CA LEU A 75 5.08 5.58 -15.17
C LEU A 75 4.11 5.86 -16.31
N THR A 76 3.30 4.87 -16.73
CA THR A 76 2.28 5.08 -17.76
C THR A 76 1.26 6.11 -17.31
N ALA A 77 0.71 5.94 -16.10
CA ALA A 77 -0.26 6.89 -15.53
C ALA A 77 0.36 8.28 -15.29
N LEU A 78 1.62 8.35 -14.87
CA LEU A 78 2.32 9.63 -14.69
C LEU A 78 2.53 10.35 -16.03
N ALA A 79 2.91 9.62 -17.07
CA ALA A 79 3.07 10.19 -18.41
C ALA A 79 1.74 10.64 -19.02
N GLU A 80 0.63 9.97 -18.70
CA GLU A 80 -0.72 10.41 -19.09
C GLU A 80 -1.12 11.69 -18.35
N ALA A 81 -0.85 11.78 -17.05
CA ALA A 81 -1.15 12.97 -16.25
C ALA A 81 -0.32 14.20 -16.68
N ASP A 82 0.94 14.02 -17.08
CA ASP A 82 1.83 15.10 -17.55
C ASP A 82 1.42 15.67 -18.92
N ARG A 83 0.81 14.86 -19.79
CA ARG A 83 0.38 15.30 -21.13
C ARG A 83 -0.93 16.09 -21.14
N ARG A 84 -1.62 16.18 -20.01
CA ARG A 84 -2.90 16.89 -19.85
C ARG A 84 -2.68 18.39 -19.68
#